data_AF-B5LDV0-F1
#
_entry.id   AF-B5LDV0-F1
#
_cell.length_a   1.000
_cell.length_b   1.000
_cell.length_c   1.000
_cell.angle_alpha   90.00
_cell.angle_beta   90.00
_cell.angle_gamma   90.00
#
_symmetry.space_group_name_H-M   'P 1'
#
loop_
_entity.id
_entity.type
_entity.pdbx_description
1 polymer ?
#
loop_
_entity_poly.entity_id
_entity_poly.type
_entity_poly.pdbx_seq_one_letter_code
_entity_poly.pdbx_strand_id
1 'polypeptide(L)' 'KRKKRGIFPKSATNVMKAWLFQNLGHPYPSEERKRMLAEETSLTILQVNNWFINARRRIVQPM' A
#
# COMPACT_ATOMS: atom_id res chain seq x y z
N LYS A 1 8.27 20.97 -9.14
CA LYS A 1 7.84 19.90 -10.07
C LYS A 1 6.71 19.08 -9.43
N ARG A 2 5.43 19.35 -9.75
CA ARG A 2 4.30 18.54 -9.28
C ARG A 2 4.39 17.15 -9.94
N LYS A 3 4.79 16.12 -9.19
CA LYS A 3 4.73 14.72 -9.67
C LYS A 3 3.26 14.43 -10.05
N LYS A 4 3.03 14.08 -11.32
CA LYS A 4 1.71 13.66 -11.82
C LYS A 4 1.13 12.63 -10.83
N ARG A 5 -0.13 12.79 -10.42
CA ARG A 5 -0.90 11.78 -9.69
C ARG A 5 -1.08 10.57 -10.62
N GLY A 6 -0.01 9.80 -10.81
CA GLY A 6 -0.01 8.58 -11.59
C GLY A 6 -0.68 7.49 -10.78
N ILE A 7 -1.67 6.85 -11.38
CA ILE A 7 -2.21 5.58 -10.88
C ILE A 7 -1.02 4.63 -10.71
N PHE A 8 -0.90 3.97 -9.55
CA PHE A 8 0.17 3.00 -9.33
C PHE A 8 0.05 1.85 -10.35
N PRO A 9 1.18 1.25 -10.78
CA PRO A 9 1.15 0.07 -11.63
C PRO A 9 0.22 -1.01 -11.05
N LYS A 10 -0.49 -1.73 -11.93
CA LYS A 10 -1.39 -2.82 -11.51
C LYS A 10 -0.64 -3.91 -10.73
N SER A 11 0.59 -4.20 -11.13
CA SER A 11 1.49 -5.12 -10.41
C SER A 11 1.73 -4.65 -8.98
N ALA A 12 2.16 -3.40 -8.80
CA ALA A 12 2.40 -2.80 -7.49
C ALA A 12 1.15 -2.81 -6.60
N THR A 13 0.00 -2.46 -7.16
CA THR A 13 -1.28 -2.49 -6.42
C THR A 13 -1.74 -3.90 -6.07
N ASN A 14 -1.48 -4.90 -6.91
CA ASN A 14 -1.82 -6.28 -6.61
C ASN A 14 -1.01 -6.83 -5.42
N VAL A 15 0.30 -6.54 -5.38
CA VAL A 15 1.17 -6.93 -4.24
C VAL A 15 0.66 -6.33 -2.94
N MET A 16 0.42 -5.01 -2.91
CA MET A 16 -0.07 -4.33 -1.69
C MET A 16 -1.46 -4.80 -1.27
N LYS A 17 -2.37 -5.07 -2.23
CA LYS A 17 -3.70 -5.63 -1.96
C LYS A 17 -3.62 -7.04 -1.39
N ALA A 18 -2.80 -7.92 -1.98
CA ALA A 18 -2.63 -9.28 -1.50
C ALA A 18 -2.19 -9.29 -0.03
N TRP A 19 -1.22 -8.44 0.32
CA TRP A 19 -0.81 -8.29 1.71
C TRP A 19 -1.94 -7.77 2.61
N LEU A 20 -2.68 -6.74 2.16
CA LEU A 20 -3.79 -6.18 2.93
C LEU A 20 -4.90 -7.20 3.19
N PHE A 21 -5.28 -7.99 2.20
CA PHE A 21 -6.31 -9.03 2.33
C PHE A 21 -5.89 -10.16 3.27
N GLN A 22 -4.59 -10.52 3.29
CA GLN A 22 -4.05 -11.47 4.25
C GLN A 22 -4.00 -10.92 5.69
N ASN A 23 -3.92 -9.59 5.84
CA ASN A 23 -3.75 -8.92 7.13
C ASN A 23 -4.97 -8.06 7.52
N LEU A 24 -6.18 -8.43 7.09
CA LEU A 24 -7.40 -7.67 7.39
C LEU A 24 -7.68 -7.51 8.89
N GLY A 25 -7.27 -8.49 9.71
CA GLY A 25 -7.39 -8.42 11.17
C GLY A 25 -6.45 -7.39 11.81
N HIS A 26 -5.27 -7.16 11.22
CA HIS A 26 -4.31 -6.15 11.68
C HIS A 26 -3.58 -5.50 10.49
N PRO A 27 -4.23 -4.56 9.78
CA PRO A 27 -3.74 -3.97 8.52
C PRO A 27 -2.70 -2.86 8.77
N TYR A 28 -1.68 -3.16 9.56
CA TYR A 28 -0.62 -2.24 9.95
C TYR A 28 0.73 -2.93 9.67
N PRO A 29 1.28 -2.77 8.45
CA PRO A 29 2.58 -3.34 8.12
C PRO A 29 3.66 -2.68 9.00
N SER A 30 4.61 -3.49 9.49
CA SER A 30 5.80 -2.99 10.19
C SER A 30 6.68 -2.16 9.24
N GLU A 31 7.61 -1.37 9.79
CA GLU A 31 8.56 -0.59 8.97
C GLU A 31 9.43 -1.45 8.05
N GLU A 32 9.79 -2.65 8.50
CA GLU A 32 10.46 -3.65 7.67
C GLU A 32 9.56 -4.12 6.53
N ARG A 33 8.30 -4.45 6.82
CA ARG A 33 7.36 -4.89 5.79
C ARG A 33 7.07 -3.80 4.76
N LYS A 34 6.98 -2.55 5.19
CA LYS A 34 6.85 -1.40 4.29
C LYS A 34 8.06 -1.25 3.36
N ARG A 35 9.28 -1.49 3.85
CA ARG A 35 10.50 -1.49 3.04
C ARG A 35 10.48 -2.60 1.99
N MET A 36 10.14 -3.83 2.38
CA MET A 36 10.02 -4.94 1.43
C MET A 36 8.99 -4.64 0.33
N LEU A 37 7.81 -4.13 0.72
CA LEU A 37 6.77 -3.75 -0.25
C LEU A 37 7.22 -2.61 -1.15
N ALA A 38 7.95 -1.62 -0.63
CA ALA A 38 8.50 -0.53 -1.42
C ALA A 38 9.49 -1.05 -2.49
N GLU A 39 10.37 -1.97 -2.11
CA GLU A 39 11.33 -2.63 -3.01
C GLU A 39 10.61 -3.46 -4.09
N GLU A 40 9.72 -4.36 -3.68
CA GLU A 40 8.98 -5.26 -4.58
C GLU A 40 8.08 -4.49 -5.56
N THR A 41 7.48 -3.39 -5.12
CA THR A 41 6.59 -2.57 -5.95
C THR A 41 7.31 -1.46 -6.71
N SER A 42 8.62 -1.29 -6.49
CA SER A 42 9.40 -0.14 -6.98
C SER A 42 8.75 1.22 -6.63
N LEU A 43 8.13 1.30 -5.46
CA LEU A 43 7.51 2.50 -4.91
C LEU A 43 8.36 3.05 -3.76
N THR A 44 8.19 4.32 -3.43
CA THR A 44 8.81 4.85 -2.21
C THR A 44 8.03 4.41 -0.98
N ILE A 45 8.71 4.31 0.17
CA ILE A 45 8.07 4.01 1.47
C ILE A 45 6.90 4.96 1.75
N LEU A 46 7.03 6.24 1.37
CA LEU A 46 5.95 7.22 1.50
C LEU A 46 4.72 6.87 0.63
N GLN A 47 4.93 6.40 -0.60
CA GLN A 47 3.84 5.97 -1.48
C GLN A 47 3.13 4.73 -0.92
N VAL A 48 3.89 3.76 -0.42
CA VAL A 48 3.36 2.56 0.24
C VAL A 48 2.55 2.95 1.49
N ASN A 49 3.09 3.82 2.36
CA ASN A 49 2.37 4.32 3.53
C ASN A 49 1.04 4.99 3.16
N ASN A 50 1.07 5.92 2.20
CA ASN A 50 -0.14 6.61 1.74
C ASN A 50 -1.15 5.65 1.11
N TRP A 51 -0.68 4.62 0.41
CA TRP A 51 -1.55 3.60 -0.15
C TRP A 51 -2.25 2.81 0.96
N PHE A 52 -1.52 2.32 1.97
CA PHE A 52 -2.10 1.55 3.07
C PHE A 52 -3.09 2.35 3.91
N ILE A 53 -2.82 3.63 4.18
CA ILE A 53 -3.76 4.51 4.89
C ILE A 53 -5.08 4.61 4.13
N ASN A 54 -5.03 4.86 2.82
CA ASN A 54 -6.22 4.98 2.00
C ASN A 54 -6.93 3.64 1.77
N ALA A 55 -6.18 2.56 1.55
CA ALA A 55 -6.73 1.23 1.31
C ALA A 55 -7.44 0.69 2.56
N ARG A 56 -6.84 0.87 3.75
CA ARG A 56 -7.47 0.49 5.02
C ARG A 56 -8.79 1.22 5.26
N ARG A 57 -8.83 2.54 5.03
CA ARG A 57 -10.06 3.34 5.14
C ARG A 57 -11.16 2.92 4.17
N ARG A 58 -10.81 2.31 3.03
CA ARG A 58 -11.80 1.86 2.03
C ARG A 58 -12.29 0.43 2.24
N ILE A 59 -11.45 -0.43 2.80
CA ILE A 59 -11.69 -1.89 2.87
C ILE A 59 -12.06 -2.33 4.29
N VAL A 60 -11.38 -1.79 5.31
CA VAL A 60 -11.50 -2.26 6.71
C VAL A 60 -12.53 -1.45 7.48
N GLN A 61 -12.76 -0.19 7.10
CA GLN A 61 -13.88 0.60 7.58
C GLN A 61 -14.76 0.98 6.40
N PRO A 62 -15.67 0.09 5.95
CA PRO A 62 -16.78 0.57 5.13
C PRO A 62 -17.53 1.61 5.97
N MET A 63 -17.71 2.82 5.40
CA MET A 63 -18.70 3.76 5.92
C MET A 63 -20.08 3.11 5.94
#